data_AF-A0A428KIL5-F1
#
_entry.id   AF-A0A428KIL5-F1
#
_cell.length_a   1.000
_cell.length_b   1.000
_cell.length_c   1.000
_cell.angle_alpha   90.00
_cell.angle_beta   90.00
_cell.angle_gamma   90.00
#
_symmetry.space_group_name_H-M   'P 1'
#
loop_
_entity.id
_entity.type
_entity.pdbx_description
1 polymer ?
#
loop_
_entity_poly.entity_id
_entity_poly.type
_entity_poly.pdbx_seq_one_letter_code
_entity_poly.pdbx_strand_id
1 'polypeptide(L)'
;MNTPFFLFLGDLGGGELMLIMVVILIFFGANKIPELARGLGKGIREFKDASREIRSEIENTGQPQQPYQQQFNQQPYQQPAYQPPVADVPVTDVPVTAPIAPPMDGGITPPVKPAAEERPRLDQLT
;
A
#
# COMPACT_ATOMS: atom_id res chain seq x y z
N MET A 1 40.18 -9.59 16.94
CA MET A 1 39.08 -10.54 17.22
C MET A 1 38.12 -10.49 16.04
N ASN A 2 37.71 -11.66 15.56
CA ASN A 2 37.19 -11.88 14.22
C ASN A 2 35.76 -11.32 14.10
N THR A 3 35.59 -10.21 13.40
CA THR A 3 34.29 -9.59 13.08
C THR A 3 33.81 -9.74 11.62
N PRO A 4 34.25 -10.71 10.79
CA PRO A 4 33.73 -10.80 9.42
C PRO A 4 32.26 -11.26 9.38
N PHE A 5 31.81 -12.04 10.37
CA PHE A 5 30.44 -12.54 10.43
C PHE A 5 29.41 -11.42 10.69
N PHE A 6 29.76 -10.42 11.50
CA PHE A 6 28.84 -9.33 11.83
C PHE A 6 28.70 -8.28 10.72
N LEU A 7 29.73 -8.12 9.87
CA LEU A 7 29.64 -7.29 8.66
C LEU A 7 28.76 -7.93 7.59
N PHE A 8 28.71 -9.28 7.55
CA PHE A 8 27.86 -10.06 6.63
C PHE A 8 26.36 -9.97 6.95
N LEU A 9 25.97 -9.60 8.17
CA LEU A 9 24.56 -9.44 8.57
C LEU A 9 24.03 -8.00 8.45
N GLY A 10 24.90 -7.01 8.28
CA GLY A 10 24.53 -5.59 8.23
C GLY A 10 24.22 -5.06 6.82
N ASP A 11 24.83 -5.66 5.79
CA ASP A 11 24.65 -5.32 4.39
C ASP A 11 24.14 -6.58 3.66
N LEU A 12 22.82 -6.76 3.67
CA LEU A 12 22.16 -7.88 2.98
C LEU A 12 22.21 -7.64 1.46
N GLY A 13 23.41 -7.78 0.91
CA GLY A 13 23.71 -7.59 -0.50
C GLY A 13 23.43 -8.82 -1.35
N GLY A 14 23.69 -8.70 -2.65
CA GLY A 14 23.51 -9.80 -3.61
C GLY A 14 24.50 -10.95 -3.42
N GLY A 15 25.68 -10.70 -2.85
CA GLY A 15 26.69 -11.72 -2.59
C GLY A 15 26.28 -12.67 -1.46
N GLU A 16 25.69 -12.13 -0.42
CA GLU A 16 25.18 -12.82 0.76
C GLU A 16 24.04 -13.77 0.36
N LEU A 17 23.08 -13.25 -0.42
CA LEU A 17 21.98 -14.04 -0.96
C LEU A 17 22.48 -15.19 -1.84
N MET A 18 23.52 -14.95 -2.65
CA MET A 18 24.13 -15.97 -3.50
C MET A 18 24.80 -17.07 -2.68
N LEU A 19 25.52 -16.71 -1.60
CA LEU A 19 26.13 -17.68 -0.69
C LEU A 19 25.08 -18.56 0.00
N ILE A 20 23.99 -17.96 0.50
CA ILE A 20 22.88 -18.71 1.11
C ILE A 20 22.22 -19.64 0.07
N MET A 21 22.00 -19.15 -1.16
CA MET A 21 21.50 -19.98 -2.26
C MET A 21 22.40 -21.19 -2.49
N VAL A 22 23.72 -20.99 -2.62
CA VAL A 22 24.68 -22.08 -2.85
C VAL A 22 24.64 -23.13 -1.73
N VAL A 23 24.59 -22.70 -0.47
CA VAL A 23 24.46 -23.62 0.67
C VAL A 23 23.20 -24.47 0.54
N ILE A 24 22.04 -23.84 0.30
CA ILE A 24 20.76 -24.55 0.12
C ILE A 24 20.84 -25.49 -1.10
N LEU A 25 21.46 -25.07 -2.21
CA LEU A 25 21.63 -25.92 -3.39
C LEU A 25 22.54 -27.13 -3.14
N ILE A 26 23.49 -27.07 -2.20
CA ILE A 26 24.30 -28.23 -1.84
C ILE A 26 23.49 -29.23 -1.01
N PHE A 27 22.72 -28.75 -0.02
CA PHE A 27 21.91 -29.61 0.84
C PHE A 27 20.71 -30.23 0.11
N PHE A 28 19.99 -29.42 -0.65
CA PHE A 28 18.78 -29.85 -1.34
C PHE A 28 19.05 -30.29 -2.79
N GLY A 29 20.13 -29.83 -3.42
CA GLY A 29 20.43 -30.08 -4.83
C GLY A 29 19.83 -29.03 -5.76
N ALA A 30 20.55 -28.73 -6.86
CA ALA A 30 20.13 -27.78 -7.91
C ALA A 30 18.76 -28.12 -8.55
N ASN A 31 18.36 -29.38 -8.51
CA ASN A 31 17.12 -29.86 -9.12
C ASN A 31 15.89 -29.73 -8.21
N LYS A 32 16.06 -29.62 -6.88
CA LYS A 32 14.92 -29.64 -5.94
C LYS A 32 14.19 -28.31 -5.84
N ILE A 33 14.91 -27.19 -5.87
CA ILE A 33 14.29 -25.85 -5.90
C ILE A 33 13.33 -25.68 -7.10
N PRO A 34 13.71 -25.95 -8.36
CA PRO A 34 12.81 -25.79 -9.50
C PRO A 34 11.68 -26.83 -9.51
N GLU A 35 11.92 -28.04 -8.98
CA GLU A 35 10.89 -29.07 -8.83
C GLU A 35 9.80 -28.63 -7.83
N LEU A 36 10.21 -28.14 -6.65
CA LEU A 36 9.31 -27.58 -5.63
C LEU A 36 8.57 -26.34 -6.14
N ALA A 37 9.27 -25.42 -6.81
CA ALA A 37 8.66 -24.22 -7.39
C ALA A 37 7.60 -24.57 -8.44
N ARG A 38 7.85 -25.58 -9.28
CA ARG A 38 6.87 -26.08 -10.26
C ARG A 38 5.66 -26.72 -9.58
N GLY A 39 5.86 -27.52 -8.54
CA GLY A 39 4.77 -28.13 -7.78
C GLY A 39 3.90 -27.08 -7.08
N LEU A 40 4.54 -26.17 -6.34
CA LEU A 40 3.86 -25.06 -5.65
C LEU A 40 3.12 -24.15 -6.64
N GLY A 41 3.76 -23.81 -7.76
CA GLY A 41 3.16 -22.95 -8.80
C GLY A 41 1.91 -23.56 -9.41
N LYS A 42 1.89 -24.87 -9.66
CA LYS A 42 0.70 -25.60 -10.10
C LYS A 42 -0.39 -25.57 -9.04
N GLY A 43 -0.06 -25.87 -7.78
CA GLY A 43 -1.01 -25.85 -6.66
C GLY A 43 -1.64 -24.46 -6.45
N ILE A 44 -0.83 -23.39 -6.49
CA ILE A 44 -1.33 -22.00 -6.40
C ILE A 44 -2.27 -21.67 -7.57
N ARG A 45 -1.93 -22.13 -8.78
CA ARG A 45 -2.76 -21.91 -9.97
C ARG A 45 -4.11 -22.62 -9.83
N GLU A 46 -4.10 -23.91 -9.51
CA GLU A 46 -5.32 -24.71 -9.31
C GLU A 46 -6.18 -24.15 -8.18
N PHE A 47 -5.57 -23.74 -7.06
CA PHE A 47 -6.27 -23.10 -5.95
C PHE A 47 -6.94 -21.79 -6.36
N LYS A 48 -6.24 -20.95 -7.14
CA LYS A 48 -6.77 -19.69 -7.65
C LYS A 48 -7.91 -19.92 -8.64
N ASP A 49 -7.79 -20.93 -9.51
CA ASP A 49 -8.79 -21.24 -10.52
C ASP A 49 -10.07 -21.78 -9.84
N ALA A 50 -9.95 -22.72 -8.90
CA ALA A 50 -11.07 -23.20 -8.09
C ALA A 50 -11.72 -22.06 -7.27
N SER A 51 -10.91 -21.18 -6.68
CA SER A 51 -11.42 -20.01 -5.94
C SER A 51 -12.20 -19.04 -6.83
N ARG A 52 -11.84 -18.92 -8.12
CA ARG A 52 -12.56 -18.06 -9.08
C ARG A 52 -13.88 -18.68 -9.48
N GLU A 53 -13.90 -19.98 -9.74
CA GLU A 53 -15.12 -20.71 -10.10
C GLU A 53 -16.17 -20.59 -8.98
N ILE A 54 -15.77 -20.87 -7.74
CA ILE A 54 -16.64 -20.70 -6.55
C ILE A 54 -17.17 -19.26 -6.46
N ARG A 55 -16.32 -18.24 -6.65
CA ARG A 55 -16.76 -16.83 -6.63
C ARG A 55 -17.78 -16.54 -7.74
N SER A 56 -17.55 -17.06 -8.94
CA SER A 56 -18.45 -16.87 -10.08
C SER A 56 -19.78 -17.60 -9.93
N GLU A 57 -19.81 -18.76 -9.26
CA GLU A 57 -21.05 -19.47 -8.93
C GLU A 57 -21.89 -18.69 -7.92
N ILE A 58 -21.25 -18.10 -6.91
CA ILE A 58 -21.91 -17.26 -5.89
C ILE A 58 -22.45 -15.97 -6.52
N GLU A 59 -21.71 -15.36 -7.46
CA GLU A 59 -22.15 -14.18 -8.20
C GLU A 59 -23.34 -14.48 -9.14
N ASN A 60 -23.37 -15.66 -9.78
CA ASN A 60 -24.45 -16.07 -10.67
C ASN A 60 -25.74 -16.49 -9.94
N THR A 61 -25.67 -16.85 -8.66
CA THR A 61 -26.82 -17.40 -7.91
C THR A 61 -27.52 -16.42 -6.96
N GLY A 62 -26.99 -15.21 -6.74
CA GLY A 62 -27.70 -14.22 -5.93
C GLY A 62 -26.98 -12.89 -5.79
N GLN A 63 -27.48 -11.89 -6.53
CA GLN A 63 -27.13 -10.47 -6.50
C GLN A 63 -25.78 -10.07 -7.14
N PRO A 64 -25.79 -9.01 -7.98
CA PRO A 64 -24.56 -8.45 -8.57
C PRO A 64 -23.77 -7.69 -7.50
N GLN A 65 -22.72 -8.31 -6.96
CA GLN A 65 -21.70 -7.61 -6.18
C GLN A 65 -20.51 -7.29 -7.08
N GLN A 66 -20.43 -6.01 -7.43
CA GLN A 66 -19.29 -5.35 -8.08
C GLN A 66 -17.94 -5.81 -7.50
N PRO A 67 -16.96 -6.25 -8.31
CA PRO A 67 -15.63 -6.58 -7.85
C PRO A 67 -14.84 -5.28 -7.57
N TYR A 68 -15.03 -4.71 -6.38
CA TYR A 68 -14.10 -3.73 -5.85
C TYR A 68 -12.86 -4.47 -5.32
N GLN A 69 -11.67 -3.99 -5.73
CA GLN A 69 -10.31 -4.40 -5.32
C GLN A 69 -9.78 -5.65 -6.10
N GLN A 70 -8.71 -5.60 -6.91
CA GLN A 70 -7.38 -5.03 -6.63
C GLN A 70 -6.61 -4.70 -7.94
N GLN A 71 -7.06 -3.72 -8.72
CA GLN A 71 -6.12 -2.91 -9.49
C GLN A 71 -5.76 -1.71 -8.61
N PHE A 72 -4.85 -1.93 -7.66
CA PHE A 72 -4.19 -0.84 -6.95
C PHE A 72 -3.45 -0.03 -8.00
N ASN A 73 -4.11 1.03 -8.47
CA ASN A 73 -3.55 2.30 -8.87
C ASN A 73 -2.01 2.33 -8.93
N GLN A 74 -1.42 1.71 -9.95
CA GLN A 74 -0.09 2.10 -10.40
C GLN A 74 -0.30 3.33 -11.26
N GLN A 75 -0.57 4.46 -10.61
CA GLN A 75 -0.22 5.74 -11.19
C GLN A 75 1.30 5.87 -11.04
N PRO A 76 2.08 5.82 -12.13
CA PRO A 76 3.42 6.38 -12.07
C PRO A 76 3.22 7.87 -11.75
N TYR A 77 3.71 8.33 -10.60
CA TYR A 77 3.80 9.76 -10.32
C TYR A 77 4.76 10.38 -11.34
N GLN A 78 4.23 10.80 -12.49
CA GLN A 78 4.85 11.83 -13.30
C GLN A 78 4.18 13.14 -12.91
N GLN A 79 4.72 13.79 -11.87
CA GLN A 79 4.50 15.22 -11.71
C GLN A 79 5.37 15.92 -12.77
N PRO A 80 4.81 16.70 -13.70
CA PRO A 80 5.60 17.72 -14.36
C PRO A 80 6.08 18.68 -13.26
N ALA A 81 7.39 18.86 -13.14
CA ALA A 81 7.94 19.87 -12.25
C ALA A 81 7.43 21.24 -12.73
N TYR A 82 6.46 21.83 -12.02
CA TYR A 82 6.11 23.23 -12.22
C TYR A 82 7.30 24.07 -11.74
N GLN A 83 8.19 24.45 -12.66
CA GLN A 83 9.04 25.61 -12.51
C GLN A 83 8.25 26.81 -13.05
N PRO A 84 7.69 27.68 -12.19
CA PRO A 84 7.26 28.97 -12.68
C PRO A 84 8.49 29.71 -13.23
N PRO A 85 8.45 30.25 -14.46
CA PRO A 85 9.51 31.09 -14.95
C PRO A 85 9.53 32.37 -14.11
N VAL A 86 10.44 32.45 -13.14
CA VAL A 86 10.79 33.75 -12.56
C VAL A 86 11.64 34.46 -13.59
N ALA A 87 10.93 35.26 -14.39
CA ALA A 87 11.50 36.35 -15.16
C ALA A 87 12.41 37.19 -14.25
N ASP A 88 13.57 37.58 -14.77
CA ASP A 88 14.40 38.65 -14.21
C ASP A 88 13.57 39.94 -14.14
N VAL A 89 12.86 40.17 -13.04
CA VAL A 89 12.26 41.47 -12.73
C VAL A 89 13.04 42.09 -11.57
N PRO A 90 13.82 43.16 -11.80
CA PRO A 90 14.57 43.82 -10.75
C PRO A 90 13.59 44.39 -9.70
N VAL A 91 13.86 44.04 -8.45
CA VAL A 91 13.19 44.55 -7.25
C VAL A 91 13.41 46.07 -7.20
N THR A 92 12.35 46.84 -7.46
CA THR A 92 12.29 48.25 -7.04
C THR A 92 11.40 48.34 -5.81
N ASP A 93 12.02 48.73 -4.70
CA ASP A 93 11.41 48.95 -3.39
C ASP A 93 10.17 49.86 -3.45
N VAL A 94 9.01 49.32 -3.08
CA VAL A 94 7.86 50.12 -2.63
C VAL A 94 7.28 49.49 -1.35
N PRO A 95 7.17 50.25 -0.24
CA PRO A 95 6.68 49.73 1.03
C PRO A 95 5.15 49.56 0.96
N VAL A 96 4.67 48.31 1.04
CA VAL A 96 3.23 48.02 1.15
C VAL A 96 2.83 47.98 2.62
N THR A 97 2.21 49.08 3.06
CA THR A 97 1.38 49.13 4.26
C THR A 97 -0.05 48.66 3.95
N ALA A 98 -0.50 47.70 4.77
CA ALA A 98 -1.89 47.30 5.12
C ALA A 98 -2.68 46.36 4.16
N PRO A 99 -3.70 45.60 4.65
CA PRO A 99 -4.11 45.30 6.04
C PRO A 99 -4.07 43.79 6.37
N ILE A 100 -3.89 43.46 7.66
CA ILE A 100 -4.04 42.09 8.18
C ILE A 100 -5.54 41.72 8.13
N ALA A 101 -5.92 40.81 7.25
CA ALA A 101 -7.25 40.21 7.26
C ALA A 101 -7.34 39.14 8.38
N PRO A 102 -8.43 39.11 9.18
CA PRO A 102 -8.63 38.11 10.23
C PRO A 102 -8.83 36.68 9.65
N PRO A 103 -8.50 35.62 10.42
CA PRO A 103 -8.60 34.24 9.96
C PRO A 103 -10.07 33.84 9.77
N MET A 104 -10.44 33.56 8.51
CA MET A 104 -11.75 33.03 8.15
C MET A 104 -11.73 31.50 8.26
N ASP A 105 -12.47 31.04 9.27
CA ASP A 105 -12.95 29.68 9.54
C ASP A 105 -13.63 29.05 8.31
N GLY A 106 -13.23 27.83 7.97
CA GLY A 106 -13.65 27.10 6.78
C GLY A 106 -13.72 25.60 7.06
N GLY A 107 -14.79 25.20 7.74
CA GLY A 107 -15.05 23.82 8.13
C GLY A 107 -15.14 22.85 6.95
N ILE A 108 -14.44 21.72 7.11
CA ILE A 108 -14.90 20.41 6.66
C ILE A 108 -14.56 19.45 7.81
N THR A 109 -15.44 19.38 8.80
CA THR A 109 -15.38 18.30 9.79
C THR A 109 -15.61 16.97 9.06
N PRO A 110 -14.89 15.89 9.42
CA PRO A 110 -15.14 14.58 8.84
C PRO A 110 -16.59 14.13 9.12
N PRO A 111 -17.22 13.30 8.27
CA PRO A 111 -18.54 12.76 8.57
C PRO A 111 -18.46 11.89 9.82
N VAL A 112 -18.97 12.41 10.94
CA VAL A 112 -19.21 11.64 12.15
C VAL A 112 -20.32 10.65 11.82
N LYS A 113 -19.96 9.37 11.69
CA LYS A 113 -20.90 8.25 11.67
C LYS A 113 -21.85 8.43 12.85
N PRO A 114 -23.18 8.50 12.67
CA PRO A 114 -24.11 8.63 13.79
C PRO A 114 -23.90 7.43 14.71
N ALA A 115 -23.29 7.68 15.87
CA ALA A 115 -23.41 6.81 17.01
C ALA A 115 -24.92 6.73 17.28
N ALA A 116 -25.46 5.53 17.22
CA ALA A 116 -26.84 5.29 17.57
C ALA A 116 -27.09 5.88 18.96
N GLU A 117 -27.87 6.96 18.96
CA GLU A 117 -28.51 7.61 20.08
C GLU A 117 -28.89 6.59 21.16
N GLU A 118 -28.16 6.59 22.27
CA GLU A 118 -28.63 6.03 23.53
C GLU A 118 -29.92 6.79 23.90
N ARG A 119 -31.07 6.17 23.65
CA ARG A 119 -32.33 6.69 24.17
C ARG A 119 -32.41 6.32 25.66
N PRO A 120 -32.38 7.28 26.59
CA PRO A 120 -32.83 7.00 27.95
C PRO A 120 -34.35 6.76 27.88
N ARG A 121 -34.74 5.49 27.81
CA ARG A 121 -36.14 5.05 27.94
C ARG A 121 -36.52 5.19 29.42
N LEU A 122 -37.30 6.24 29.70
CA LEU A 122 -37.93 6.58 30.98
C LEU A 122 -39.04 5.56 31.38
N ASP A 123 -38.85 4.27 31.09
CA ASP A 123 -39.91 3.27 31.13
C ASP A 123 -39.77 2.33 32.34
N GLN A 124 -38.77 2.51 33.20
CA GLN A 124 -38.64 1.78 34.48
C GLN A 124 -39.30 2.51 35.67
N LEU A 125 -40.40 3.22 35.39
CA LEU A 125 -41.29 3.78 36.40
C LEU A 125 -42.55 2.89 36.49
N THR A 126 -42.45 1.75 37.19
CA THR A 126 -43.50 1.01 37.93
C THR A 126 -42.94 -0.34 38.38
#